data_AF-A0A0G1XD68-F1
#
_entry.id   AF-A0A0G1XD68-F1
#
_cell.length_a   1.000
_cell.length_b   1.000
_cell.length_c   1.000
_cell.angle_alpha   90.00
_cell.angle_beta   90.00
_cell.angle_gamma   90.00
#
_symmetry.space_group_name_H-M   'P 1'
#
loop_
_entity.id
_entity.type
_entity.pdbx_description
1 polymer ?
#
loop_
_entity_poly.entity_id
_entity_poly.type
_entity_poly.pdbx_seq_one_letter_code
_entity_poly.pdbx_strand_id
1 'polypeptide(L)'
;MIKYLIGLVVISVIIFAAYLYKGRLVTTPISKNTVVEKSETAKIDKNDPKWLEKYCKEEVKKLPPAPFKYTGLEGDVHMLVIPDVSLKSMIPQDKFQQATTCSLWYKFDPKEAYASLGVESLNDIKLTIKFEENADRVFSAAIDKSWHKEKSLSDEEGGRPSYGYKGFPLIFTRENTDLNTVEFATAEFGANEFFTDFVLYEK
;
A
#
# COMPACT_ATOMS: atom_id res chain seq x y z
N MET A 1 59.96 10.61 7.54
CA MET A 1 58.91 10.52 6.49
C MET A 1 58.17 9.19 6.47
N ILE A 2 58.85 8.03 6.51
CA ILE A 2 58.20 6.69 6.40
C ILE A 2 57.15 6.41 7.51
N LYS A 3 57.39 6.84 8.76
CA LYS A 3 56.45 6.63 9.88
C LYS A 3 55.09 7.34 9.71
N TYR A 4 55.07 8.50 9.04
CA TYR A 4 53.84 9.25 8.78
C TYR A 4 53.04 8.66 7.62
N LEU A 5 53.72 8.04 6.65
CA LEU A 5 53.09 7.34 5.55
C LEU A 5 52.31 6.10 6.05
N ILE A 6 52.90 5.34 6.98
CA ILE A 6 52.27 4.17 7.57
C ILE A 6 51.04 4.57 8.40
N GLY A 7 51.14 5.66 9.18
CA GLY A 7 49.99 6.18 9.94
C GLY A 7 48.82 6.61 9.06
N LEU A 8 49.09 7.29 7.93
CA LEU A 8 48.05 7.70 6.98
C LEU A 8 47.38 6.52 6.28
N VAL A 9 48.15 5.48 5.94
CA VAL A 9 47.60 4.25 5.33
C VAL A 9 46.71 3.49 6.31
N VAL A 10 47.08 3.43 7.59
CA VAL A 10 46.24 2.78 8.61
C VAL A 10 44.93 3.56 8.82
N ILE A 11 44.99 4.90 8.87
CA ILE A 11 43.79 5.74 9.01
C ILE A 11 42.87 5.60 7.80
N SER A 12 43.41 5.60 6.58
CA SER A 12 42.59 5.44 5.37
C SER A 12 41.97 4.05 5.28
N VAL A 13 42.67 2.98 5.69
CA VAL A 13 42.12 1.62 5.78
C VAL A 13 41.01 1.55 6.83
N ILE A 14 41.14 2.22 7.98
CA ILE A 14 40.10 2.26 9.02
C ILE A 14 38.87 3.03 8.54
N ILE A 15 39.05 4.17 7.86
CA ILE A 15 37.94 4.96 7.29
C ILE A 15 37.24 4.15 6.19
N PHE A 16 37.99 3.48 5.31
CA PHE A 16 37.43 2.65 4.24
C PHE A 16 36.73 1.41 4.80
N ALA A 17 37.28 0.76 5.83
CA ALA A 17 36.63 -0.33 6.54
C ALA A 17 35.37 0.14 7.28
N ALA A 18 35.37 1.33 7.89
CA ALA A 18 34.19 1.93 8.51
C ALA A 18 33.12 2.32 7.47
N TYR A 19 33.53 2.78 6.28
CA TYR A 19 32.64 3.07 5.15
C TYR A 19 32.04 1.79 4.56
N LEU A 20 32.82 0.72 4.44
CA LEU A 20 32.34 -0.59 4.01
C LEU A 20 31.47 -1.27 5.08
N TYR A 21 31.76 -1.07 6.36
CA TYR A 21 30.97 -1.60 7.48
C TYR A 21 29.64 -0.85 7.63
N LYS A 22 29.65 0.49 7.49
CA LYS A 22 28.41 1.29 7.40
C LYS A 22 27.65 1.05 6.09
N GLY A 23 28.35 0.85 4.98
CA GLY A 23 27.78 0.58 3.66
C GLY A 23 27.20 -0.83 3.49
N ARG A 24 27.59 -1.80 4.33
CA ARG A 24 27.06 -3.18 4.32
C ARG A 24 25.97 -3.47 5.36
N LEU A 25 25.54 -2.48 6.15
CA LEU A 25 24.47 -2.63 7.14
C LEU A 25 23.21 -1.80 6.86
N VAL A 26 23.03 -1.37 5.61
CA VAL A 26 21.70 -1.01 5.09
C VAL A 26 21.33 -1.97 3.95
N THR A 27 21.56 -3.27 4.16
CA THR A 27 20.67 -4.27 3.58
C THR A 27 19.46 -4.31 4.49
N THR A 28 18.50 -3.41 4.27
CA THR A 28 17.16 -3.54 4.86
C THR A 28 16.63 -4.92 4.49
N PRO A 29 16.37 -5.82 5.46
CA PRO A 29 15.57 -6.99 5.19
C PRO A 29 14.11 -6.55 5.30
N ILE A 30 13.63 -5.75 4.33
CA ILE A 30 12.20 -5.43 4.23
C ILE A 30 11.67 -6.09 2.96
N SER A 31 11.93 -7.38 2.89
CA SER A 31 11.02 -8.35 2.28
C SER A 31 10.92 -9.49 3.27
N LYS A 32 10.45 -9.22 4.50
CA LYS A 32 9.65 -10.26 5.14
C LYS A 32 8.52 -10.44 4.16
N ASN A 33 8.57 -11.54 3.41
CA ASN A 33 7.50 -11.96 2.53
C ASN A 33 6.24 -11.91 3.38
N THR A 34 5.49 -10.82 3.25
CA THR A 34 4.11 -10.75 3.71
C THR A 34 3.38 -11.60 2.68
N VAL A 35 3.57 -12.92 2.81
CA VAL A 35 2.75 -13.88 2.11
C VAL A 35 1.37 -13.62 2.71
N VAL A 36 0.54 -12.90 1.97
CA VAL A 36 -0.89 -12.86 2.25
C VAL A 36 -1.31 -14.32 2.24
N GLU A 37 -1.67 -14.82 3.42
CA GLU A 37 -2.05 -16.21 3.60
C GLU A 37 -3.18 -16.47 2.62
N LYS A 38 -3.05 -17.54 1.82
CA LYS A 38 -4.00 -17.88 0.77
C LYS A 38 -5.35 -18.09 1.45
N SER A 39 -6.20 -17.07 1.37
CA SER A 39 -7.42 -16.98 2.14
C SER A 39 -8.33 -18.17 1.86
N GLU A 40 -8.68 -18.91 2.90
CA GLU A 40 -9.88 -19.76 2.85
C GLU A 40 -11.07 -18.88 2.49
N THR A 41 -11.82 -19.28 1.45
CA THR A 41 -13.03 -18.57 1.02
C THR A 41 -13.96 -18.46 2.23
N ALA A 42 -14.33 -17.24 2.62
CA ALA A 42 -15.24 -17.04 3.74
C ALA A 42 -16.53 -17.85 3.47
N LYS A 43 -17.02 -18.59 4.47
CA LYS A 43 -18.32 -19.28 4.34
C LYS A 43 -19.43 -18.23 4.34
N ILE A 44 -19.93 -17.89 3.16
CA ILE A 44 -20.98 -16.88 2.97
C ILE A 44 -22.34 -17.54 2.86
N ASP A 45 -23.30 -17.08 3.68
CA ASP A 45 -24.72 -17.38 3.54
C ASP A 45 -25.44 -16.18 2.94
N LYS A 46 -25.82 -16.26 1.66
CA LYS A 46 -26.51 -15.18 0.95
C LYS A 46 -27.93 -14.90 1.46
N ASN A 47 -28.51 -15.80 2.26
CA ASN A 47 -29.82 -15.56 2.88
C ASN A 47 -29.72 -14.59 4.06
N ASP A 48 -28.52 -14.36 4.59
CA ASP A 48 -28.29 -13.34 5.60
C ASP A 48 -28.30 -11.96 4.93
N PRO A 49 -29.24 -11.05 5.26
CA PRO A 49 -29.29 -9.72 4.65
C PRO A 49 -28.03 -8.87 4.89
N LYS A 50 -27.15 -9.27 5.82
CA LYS A 50 -25.87 -8.61 6.12
C LYS A 50 -24.66 -9.33 5.55
N TRP A 51 -24.85 -10.30 4.66
CA TRP A 51 -23.74 -11.12 4.15
C TRP A 51 -22.67 -10.28 3.44
N LEU A 52 -23.06 -9.26 2.65
CA LEU A 52 -22.12 -8.35 1.96
C LEU A 52 -21.27 -7.56 2.96
N GLU A 53 -21.88 -7.02 4.01
CA GLU A 53 -21.16 -6.28 5.06
C GLU A 53 -20.16 -7.18 5.78
N LYS A 54 -20.58 -8.40 6.14
CA LYS A 54 -19.71 -9.38 6.81
C LYS A 54 -18.55 -9.79 5.90
N TYR A 55 -18.84 -10.13 4.65
CA TYR A 55 -17.83 -10.50 3.67
C TYR A 55 -16.82 -9.37 3.46
N CYS A 56 -17.29 -8.14 3.30
CA CYS A 56 -16.45 -6.96 3.15
C CYS A 56 -15.49 -6.75 4.32
N LYS A 57 -15.97 -6.88 5.56
CA LYS A 57 -15.14 -6.78 6.79
C LYS A 57 -14.07 -7.86 6.88
N GLU A 58 -14.36 -9.05 6.38
CA GLU A 58 -13.38 -10.15 6.36
C GLU A 58 -12.39 -10.00 5.22
N GLU A 59 -12.82 -9.57 4.03
CA GLU A 59 -11.94 -9.43 2.87
C GLU A 59 -10.96 -8.26 3.01
N VAL A 60 -11.37 -7.12 3.58
CA VAL A 60 -10.44 -5.99 3.76
C VAL A 60 -9.23 -6.36 4.64
N LYS A 61 -9.43 -7.24 5.63
CA LYS A 61 -8.37 -7.75 6.52
C LYS A 61 -7.35 -8.64 5.82
N LYS A 62 -7.68 -9.13 4.62
CA LYS A 62 -6.82 -9.98 3.80
C LYS A 62 -5.99 -9.18 2.81
N LEU A 63 -6.28 -7.89 2.64
CA LEU A 63 -5.44 -7.01 1.83
C LEU A 63 -4.05 -6.85 2.48
N PRO A 64 -3.00 -6.58 1.68
CA PRO A 64 -1.70 -6.30 2.24
C PRO A 64 -1.77 -5.14 3.25
N PRO A 65 -1.03 -5.22 4.37
CA PRO A 65 -0.92 -4.08 5.27
C PRO A 65 -0.12 -2.94 4.62
N ALA A 66 -0.05 -1.78 5.29
CA ALA A 66 0.79 -0.67 4.84
C ALA A 66 2.24 -1.16 4.54
N PRO A 67 2.80 -0.83 3.37
CA PRO A 67 4.09 -1.35 2.92
C PRO A 67 5.30 -0.67 3.59
N PHE A 68 5.08 0.07 4.68
CA PHE A 68 6.06 0.90 5.38
C PHE A 68 5.77 0.94 6.88
N LYS A 69 6.68 1.52 7.66
CA LYS A 69 6.51 1.66 9.11
C LYS A 69 5.38 2.65 9.43
N TYR A 70 4.41 2.20 10.20
CA TYR A 70 3.25 2.97 10.65
C TYR A 70 3.20 3.02 12.19
N THR A 71 2.55 4.04 12.75
CA THR A 71 2.45 4.29 14.20
C THR A 71 1.22 3.62 14.81
N GLY A 72 0.19 3.36 14.00
CA GLY A 72 -1.01 2.64 14.42
C GLY A 72 -1.93 2.26 13.27
N LEU A 73 -2.80 1.29 13.52
CA LEU A 73 -3.96 0.96 12.71
C LEU A 73 -5.19 1.48 13.46
N GLU A 74 -6.01 2.32 12.82
CA GLU A 74 -7.22 2.85 13.45
C GLU A 74 -8.40 1.90 13.30
N GLY A 75 -9.02 1.53 14.42
CA GLY A 75 -10.20 0.66 14.43
C GLY A 75 -9.90 -0.79 14.04
N ASP A 76 -10.97 -1.59 13.91
CA ASP A 76 -10.87 -2.94 13.32
C ASP A 76 -11.15 -2.87 11.82
N VAL A 77 -12.31 -2.33 11.41
CA VAL A 77 -12.66 -2.03 10.02
C VAL A 77 -13.61 -0.84 9.99
N HIS A 78 -13.35 0.14 9.12
CA HIS A 78 -14.25 1.26 8.86
C HIS A 78 -15.21 0.91 7.73
N MET A 79 -16.52 1.13 7.95
CA MET A 79 -17.52 1.03 6.90
C MET A 79 -17.72 2.40 6.27
N LEU A 80 -17.54 2.50 4.95
CA LEU A 80 -17.77 3.74 4.21
C LEU A 80 -19.09 3.65 3.44
N VAL A 81 -19.83 4.77 3.43
CA VAL A 81 -21.14 4.87 2.79
C VAL A 81 -21.04 4.98 1.27
N ILE A 82 -19.92 5.50 0.77
CA ILE A 82 -19.67 5.72 -0.65
C ILE A 82 -18.27 5.18 -0.97
N PRO A 83 -18.07 4.47 -2.10
CA PRO A 83 -16.74 4.08 -2.57
C PRO A 83 -15.84 5.28 -2.84
N ASP A 84 -14.53 5.01 -2.99
CA ASP A 84 -13.59 5.99 -3.53
C ASP A 84 -14.10 6.53 -4.87
N VAL A 85 -14.08 7.86 -5.01
CA VAL A 85 -14.47 8.58 -6.22
C VAL A 85 -13.64 8.17 -7.43
N SER A 86 -12.41 7.68 -7.23
CA SER A 86 -11.55 7.14 -8.28
C SER A 86 -12.18 5.94 -9.00
N LEU A 87 -13.06 5.20 -8.35
CA LEU A 87 -13.77 4.05 -8.93
C LEU A 87 -15.02 4.43 -9.73
N LYS A 88 -15.42 5.70 -9.74
CA LYS A 88 -16.67 6.16 -10.35
C LYS A 88 -16.74 5.90 -11.86
N SER A 89 -15.60 5.88 -12.55
CA SER A 89 -15.52 5.54 -13.99
C SER A 89 -15.52 4.04 -14.26
N MET A 90 -15.22 3.21 -13.25
CA MET A 90 -15.09 1.76 -13.38
C MET A 90 -16.34 1.00 -12.91
N ILE A 91 -17.11 1.59 -11.99
CA ILE A 91 -18.34 0.99 -11.45
C ILE A 91 -19.56 1.61 -12.17
N PRO A 92 -20.51 0.78 -12.67
CA PRO A 92 -21.76 1.28 -13.22
C PRO A 92 -22.49 2.22 -12.26
N GLN A 93 -23.08 3.30 -12.76
CA GLN A 93 -23.63 4.37 -11.92
C GLN A 93 -24.71 3.88 -10.93
N ASP A 94 -25.55 2.94 -11.35
CA ASP A 94 -26.58 2.30 -10.51
C ASP A 94 -25.97 1.44 -9.40
N LYS A 95 -24.80 0.83 -9.66
CA LYS A 95 -24.05 0.00 -8.72
C LYS A 95 -23.16 0.80 -7.78
N PHE A 96 -22.64 1.96 -8.21
CA PHE A 96 -21.74 2.79 -7.39
C PHE A 96 -22.37 3.20 -6.05
N GLN A 97 -23.68 3.49 -6.05
CA GLN A 97 -24.43 3.83 -4.84
C GLN A 97 -24.84 2.61 -3.99
N GLN A 98 -24.72 1.40 -4.54
CA GLN A 98 -25.07 0.14 -3.89
C GLN A 98 -23.83 -0.64 -3.44
N ALA A 99 -22.64 -0.20 -3.86
CA ALA A 99 -21.39 -0.83 -3.52
C ALA A 99 -21.12 -0.69 -2.01
N THR A 100 -20.67 -1.79 -1.41
CA THR A 100 -20.26 -1.80 -0.01
C THR A 100 -18.76 -1.51 0.04
N THR A 101 -18.33 -0.68 0.99
CA THR A 101 -16.91 -0.31 1.14
C THR A 101 -16.46 -0.52 2.59
N CYS A 102 -15.34 -1.22 2.75
CA CYS A 102 -14.66 -1.45 4.01
C CYS A 102 -13.22 -0.98 3.92
N SER A 103 -12.69 -0.37 4.99
CA SER A 103 -11.38 0.25 4.97
C SER A 103 -10.57 -0.02 6.23
N LEU A 104 -9.25 -0.11 6.08
CA LEU A 104 -8.25 -0.12 7.16
C LEU A 104 -7.36 1.10 7.02
N TRP A 105 -7.18 1.84 8.13
CA TRP A 105 -6.50 3.14 8.13
C TRP A 105 -5.19 3.06 8.91
N TYR A 106 -4.07 3.14 8.20
CA TYR A 106 -2.75 3.06 8.79
C TYR A 106 -2.19 4.46 9.02
N LYS A 107 -2.19 4.93 10.28
CA LYS A 107 -1.56 6.19 10.69
C LYS A 107 -0.05 6.04 10.66
N PHE A 108 0.66 7.00 10.09
CA PHE A 108 2.13 6.96 10.07
C PHE A 108 2.78 8.30 10.38
N ASP A 109 3.97 8.23 10.97
CA ASP A 109 4.88 9.37 11.03
C ASP A 109 5.65 9.45 9.69
N PRO A 110 5.63 10.58 8.97
CA PRO A 110 6.28 10.68 7.67
C PRO A 110 7.77 10.36 7.70
N LYS A 111 8.49 10.77 8.75
CA LYS A 111 9.95 10.54 8.82
C LYS A 111 10.26 9.06 8.97
N GLU A 112 9.53 8.36 9.83
CA GLU A 112 9.69 6.92 10.01
C GLU A 112 9.25 6.11 8.80
N ALA A 113 8.12 6.47 8.19
CA ALA A 113 7.59 5.79 7.00
C ALA A 113 8.55 5.92 5.82
N TYR A 114 9.03 7.14 5.53
CA TYR A 114 9.97 7.38 4.43
C TYR A 114 11.27 6.59 4.63
N ALA A 115 11.84 6.65 5.83
CA ALA A 115 13.05 5.91 6.15
C ALA A 115 12.89 4.39 5.98
N SER A 116 11.71 3.85 6.32
CA SER A 116 11.43 2.42 6.16
C SER A 116 11.37 1.94 4.70
N LEU A 117 11.07 2.86 3.76
CA LEU A 117 11.14 2.60 2.31
C LEU A 117 12.45 3.09 1.67
N GLY A 118 13.47 3.39 2.48
CA GLY A 118 14.79 3.80 2.00
C GLY A 118 14.79 5.18 1.34
N VAL A 119 13.87 6.06 1.74
CA VAL A 119 13.78 7.44 1.26
C VAL A 119 14.11 8.37 2.43
N GLU A 120 15.01 9.34 2.21
CA GLU A 120 15.25 10.37 3.20
C GLU A 120 14.04 11.31 3.26
N SER A 121 13.56 11.63 4.46
CA SER A 121 12.47 12.60 4.63
C SER A 121 13.04 14.01 4.53
N LEU A 122 12.85 14.63 3.38
CA LEU A 122 13.08 16.04 3.14
C LEU A 122 11.92 16.51 2.25
N ASN A 123 11.49 17.77 2.41
CA ASN A 123 10.38 18.40 1.69
C ASN A 123 10.63 18.55 0.17
N ASP A 124 11.03 17.49 -0.52
CA ASP A 124 11.34 17.39 -1.94
C ASP A 124 10.34 16.44 -2.61
N ILE A 125 9.64 16.97 -3.61
CA ILE A 125 8.62 16.24 -4.36
C ILE A 125 9.16 14.95 -5.01
N LYS A 126 10.44 14.92 -5.38
CA LYS A 126 11.09 13.72 -5.94
C LYS A 126 11.17 12.60 -4.91
N LEU A 127 11.35 12.93 -3.64
CA LEU A 127 11.40 11.96 -2.56
C LEU A 127 10.00 11.46 -2.22
N THR A 128 8.98 12.33 -2.24
CA THR A 128 7.57 11.90 -2.14
C THR A 128 7.19 10.92 -3.24
N ILE A 129 7.49 11.24 -4.50
CA ILE A 129 7.22 10.35 -5.64
C ILE A 129 7.94 9.01 -5.47
N LYS A 130 9.21 9.01 -5.05
CA LYS A 130 9.99 7.78 -4.84
C LYS A 130 9.44 6.94 -3.68
N PHE A 131 8.96 7.58 -2.62
CA PHE A 131 8.29 6.91 -1.50
C PHE A 131 7.01 6.22 -1.99
N GLU A 132 6.16 6.92 -2.73
CA GLU A 132 4.94 6.37 -3.32
C GLU A 132 5.26 5.23 -4.31
N GLU A 133 6.22 5.41 -5.21
CA GLU A 133 6.66 4.36 -6.16
C GLU A 133 7.14 3.08 -5.42
N ASN A 134 7.89 3.25 -4.33
CA ASN A 134 8.31 2.12 -3.49
C ASN A 134 7.13 1.46 -2.77
N ALA A 135 6.17 2.24 -2.27
CA ALA A 135 4.96 1.74 -1.64
C ALA A 135 4.12 0.92 -2.62
N ASP A 136 3.90 1.44 -3.85
CA ASP A 136 3.25 0.71 -4.94
C ASP A 136 3.94 -0.63 -5.17
N ARG A 137 5.25 -0.61 -5.46
CA ARG A 137 6.00 -1.82 -5.80
C ARG A 137 5.86 -2.90 -4.73
N VAL A 138 5.94 -2.53 -3.45
CA VAL A 138 5.85 -3.48 -2.33
C VAL A 138 4.42 -3.98 -2.14
N PHE A 139 3.42 -3.09 -2.19
CA PHE A 139 2.01 -3.45 -2.04
C PHE A 139 1.53 -4.34 -3.18
N SER A 140 1.79 -3.94 -4.43
CA SER A 140 1.47 -4.71 -5.64
C SER A 140 2.14 -6.08 -5.69
N ALA A 141 3.32 -6.24 -5.07
CA ALA A 141 3.98 -7.53 -4.98
C ALA A 141 3.40 -8.44 -3.88
N ALA A 142 2.76 -7.85 -2.87
CA ALA A 142 2.20 -8.58 -1.74
C ALA A 142 0.74 -9.02 -1.96
N ILE A 143 -0.03 -8.27 -2.76
CA ILE A 143 -1.43 -8.63 -3.05
C ILE A 143 -1.52 -9.97 -3.78
N ASP A 144 -2.57 -10.75 -3.48
CA ASP A 144 -2.77 -12.06 -4.10
C ASP A 144 -2.90 -11.96 -5.63
N LYS A 145 -2.40 -12.98 -6.34
CA LYS A 145 -2.35 -12.98 -7.81
C LYS A 145 -3.71 -13.08 -8.50
N SER A 146 -4.79 -13.37 -7.76
CA SER A 146 -6.16 -13.30 -8.30
C SER A 146 -6.61 -11.88 -8.61
N TRP A 147 -5.91 -10.87 -8.11
CA TRP A 147 -6.17 -9.46 -8.36
C TRP A 147 -5.48 -8.96 -9.62
N HIS A 148 -6.23 -8.29 -10.49
CA HIS A 148 -5.71 -7.60 -11.66
C HIS A 148 -5.44 -6.13 -11.32
N LYS A 149 -4.18 -5.67 -11.44
CA LYS A 149 -3.87 -4.26 -11.25
C LYS A 149 -4.34 -3.46 -12.46
N GLU A 150 -5.20 -2.47 -12.23
CA GLU A 150 -5.66 -1.56 -13.26
C GLU A 150 -4.57 -0.58 -13.68
N LYS A 151 -4.74 0.01 -14.86
CA LYS A 151 -3.86 1.09 -15.30
C LYS A 151 -4.06 2.31 -14.40
N SER A 152 -2.97 3.05 -14.19
CA SER A 152 -3.00 4.29 -13.44
C SER A 152 -3.95 5.31 -14.10
N LEU A 153 -4.68 6.01 -13.25
CA LEU A 153 -5.61 7.07 -13.65
C LEU A 153 -4.85 8.33 -14.08
N SER A 154 -5.48 9.15 -14.92
CA SER A 154 -5.01 10.53 -15.12
C SER A 154 -5.21 11.37 -13.86
N ASP A 155 -4.51 12.50 -13.76
CA ASP A 155 -4.62 13.42 -12.61
C ASP A 155 -6.08 13.87 -12.36
N GLU A 156 -6.85 14.06 -13.45
CA GLU A 156 -8.26 14.45 -13.42
C GLU A 156 -9.16 13.31 -12.90
N GLU A 157 -8.91 12.08 -13.34
CA GLU A 157 -9.68 10.89 -12.93
C GLU A 157 -9.36 10.46 -11.50
N GLY A 158 -8.10 10.58 -11.09
CA GLY A 158 -7.64 10.27 -9.73
C GLY A 158 -7.96 11.35 -8.70
N GLY A 159 -8.52 12.50 -9.12
CA GLY A 159 -8.86 13.61 -8.22
C GLY A 159 -7.66 14.21 -7.48
N ARG A 160 -6.44 14.06 -8.03
CA ARG A 160 -5.18 14.40 -7.35
C ARG A 160 -4.47 15.58 -8.01
N PRO A 161 -3.83 16.48 -7.22
CA PRO A 161 -2.97 17.50 -7.78
C PRO A 161 -1.73 16.88 -8.45
N SER A 162 -1.26 17.47 -9.55
CA SER A 162 -0.25 16.95 -10.49
C SER A 162 1.17 16.71 -9.95
N TYR A 163 1.38 16.81 -8.64
CA TYR A 163 2.70 16.70 -8.01
C TYR A 163 2.99 15.31 -7.41
N GLY A 164 2.04 14.37 -7.45
CA GLY A 164 2.21 13.01 -6.91
C GLY A 164 2.71 11.96 -7.91
N TYR A 165 2.99 10.75 -7.42
CA TYR A 165 3.22 9.58 -8.25
C TYR A 165 1.93 9.17 -8.96
N LYS A 166 1.96 9.11 -10.30
CA LYS A 166 0.81 8.76 -11.14
C LYS A 166 0.24 7.37 -10.91
N GLY A 167 0.98 6.48 -10.24
CA GLY A 167 0.49 5.14 -9.92
C GLY A 167 -0.62 5.10 -8.87
N PHE A 168 -0.80 6.17 -8.09
CA PHE A 168 -1.87 6.24 -7.07
C PHE A 168 -3.12 6.98 -7.56
N PRO A 169 -4.32 6.61 -7.09
CA PRO A 169 -4.60 5.47 -6.19
C PRO A 169 -4.28 4.13 -6.85
N LEU A 170 -3.79 3.17 -6.06
CA LEU A 170 -3.67 1.80 -6.56
C LEU A 170 -5.06 1.23 -6.66
N ILE A 171 -5.39 0.64 -7.80
CA ILE A 171 -6.68 0.00 -8.03
C ILE A 171 -6.40 -1.40 -8.55
N PHE A 172 -6.99 -2.38 -7.89
CA PHE A 172 -6.97 -3.76 -8.30
C PHE A 172 -8.39 -4.28 -8.42
N THR A 173 -8.66 -5.08 -9.44
CA THR A 173 -9.99 -5.65 -9.72
C THR A 173 -9.95 -7.17 -9.64
N ARG A 174 -11.06 -7.75 -9.20
CA ARG A 174 -11.30 -9.20 -9.20
C ARG A 174 -12.78 -9.45 -9.45
N GLU A 175 -13.08 -10.45 -10.27
CA GLU A 175 -14.43 -11.00 -10.34
C GLU A 175 -14.51 -12.27 -9.51
N ASN A 176 -15.48 -12.33 -8.59
CA ASN A 176 -15.74 -13.54 -7.81
C ASN A 176 -16.99 -14.23 -8.38
N THR A 177 -16.77 -15.30 -9.13
CA THR A 177 -17.84 -16.05 -9.80
C THR A 177 -18.76 -16.76 -8.83
N ASP A 178 -18.24 -17.23 -7.70
CA ASP A 178 -19.00 -18.00 -6.72
C ASP A 178 -20.01 -17.11 -5.98
N LEU A 179 -19.62 -15.86 -5.71
CA LEU A 179 -20.47 -14.86 -5.08
C LEU A 179 -21.17 -13.94 -6.07
N ASN A 180 -20.93 -14.08 -7.37
CA ASN A 180 -21.46 -13.18 -8.42
C ASN A 180 -21.21 -11.69 -8.10
N THR A 181 -19.99 -11.36 -7.67
CA THR A 181 -19.58 -10.00 -7.30
C THR A 181 -18.46 -9.48 -8.20
N VAL A 182 -18.39 -8.16 -8.33
CA VAL A 182 -17.19 -7.44 -8.80
C VAL A 182 -16.58 -6.76 -7.58
N GLU A 183 -15.28 -6.95 -7.43
CA GLU A 183 -14.53 -6.54 -6.24
C GLU A 183 -13.36 -5.66 -6.66
N PHE A 184 -13.07 -4.67 -5.83
CA PHE A 184 -11.95 -3.76 -5.96
C PHE A 184 -11.17 -3.76 -4.65
N ALA A 185 -9.85 -3.79 -4.76
CA ALA A 185 -8.96 -3.42 -3.68
C ALA A 185 -8.31 -2.08 -4.08
N THR A 186 -8.42 -1.08 -3.22
CA THR A 186 -7.78 0.21 -3.44
C THR A 186 -6.75 0.49 -2.35
N ALA A 187 -5.76 1.30 -2.69
CA ALA A 187 -4.88 1.87 -1.69
C ALA A 187 -4.48 3.30 -2.05
N GLU A 188 -4.50 4.20 -1.07
CA GLU A 188 -4.18 5.61 -1.27
C GLU A 188 -3.65 6.28 0.00
N PHE A 189 -3.20 7.54 -0.14
CA PHE A 189 -2.68 8.36 0.94
C PHE A 189 -3.55 9.60 1.18
N GLY A 190 -3.74 9.98 2.44
CA GLY A 190 -4.32 11.27 2.83
C GLY A 190 -4.11 11.57 4.31
N ALA A 191 -3.92 12.83 4.69
CA ALA A 191 -3.80 13.25 6.10
C ALA A 191 -2.80 12.44 6.99
N ASN A 192 -1.66 12.01 6.43
CA ASN A 192 -0.68 11.11 7.07
C ASN A 192 -1.25 9.72 7.43
N GLU A 193 -2.23 9.28 6.67
CA GLU A 193 -2.79 7.94 6.66
C GLU A 193 -2.57 7.29 5.31
N PHE A 194 -2.49 5.97 5.35
CA PHE A 194 -2.61 5.12 4.20
C PHE A 194 -3.86 4.27 4.37
N PHE A 195 -4.75 4.40 3.40
CA PHE A 195 -6.03 3.73 3.37
C PHE A 195 -5.89 2.51 2.48
N THR A 196 -6.37 1.37 2.95
CA THR A 196 -6.58 0.19 2.11
C THR A 196 -8.04 -0.16 2.16
N ASP A 197 -8.72 -0.08 1.00
CA ASP A 197 -10.15 -0.31 0.93
C ASP A 197 -10.45 -1.57 0.13
N PHE A 198 -11.53 -2.23 0.54
CA PHE A 198 -12.19 -3.27 -0.22
C PHE A 198 -13.58 -2.77 -0.59
N VAL A 199 -13.85 -2.68 -1.88
CA VAL A 199 -15.13 -2.23 -2.44
C VAL A 199 -15.72 -3.39 -3.23
N LEU A 200 -17.01 -3.65 -3.07
CA LEU A 200 -17.69 -4.70 -3.83
C LEU A 200 -19.14 -4.36 -4.15
N TYR A 201 -19.64 -4.92 -5.25
CA TYR A 201 -21.05 -4.94 -5.58
C TYR A 201 -21.45 -6.26 -6.24
N GLU A 202 -22.71 -6.66 -6.12
CA GLU A 202 -23.28 -7.79 -6.85
C GLU A 202 -23.56 -7.43 -8.32
N LYS A 203 -23.20 -8.33 -9.25
CA LYS A 203 -23.48 -8.17 -10.68
C LYS A 203 -24.99 -8.13 -10.95
#